data_AF-A0A1V6STA2-F1
#
_entry.id   AF-A0A1V6STA2-F1
#
_cell.length_a   1.000
_cell.length_b   1.000
_cell.length_c   1.000
_cell.angle_alpha   90.00
_cell.angle_beta   90.00
_cell.angle_gamma   90.00
#
_symmetry.space_group_name_H-M   'P 1'
#
loop_
_entity.id
_entity.type
_entity.pdbx_description
1 polymer ?
#
loop_
_entity_poly.entity_id
_entity_poly.type
_entity_poly.pdbx_seq_one_letter_code
_entity_poly.pdbx_strand_id
1 'polypeptide(L)'
;MAYCLMSLLGVDMPLVYGEGEAEAFLRLQGEILLTSTDTSIFAWAIPASHSHAYYGLLAPSVECFANSHEIDPGSREVPIISEPCMYPMRGLCISLSMREIGEHYYTAHINATSRRIEDYNSSGPLAIYLLHVGKEPTPSRGYFYRVGFDSLPASIRRQATATGSEKASWKLYKIYVAQWNASGIPLPAI
;
A
#
# COMPACT_ATOMS: atom_id res chain seq x y z
N MET A 1 -8.17 -17.24 -7.98
CA MET A 1 -7.46 -17.61 -6.74
C MET A 1 -8.04 -17.05 -5.43
N ALA A 2 -8.72 -15.89 -5.42
CA ALA A 2 -9.18 -15.22 -4.18
C ALA A 2 -9.98 -16.12 -3.21
N TYR A 3 -10.86 -16.99 -3.71
CA TYR A 3 -11.67 -17.88 -2.89
C TYR A 3 -10.88 -18.96 -2.14
N CYS A 4 -9.76 -19.43 -2.70
CA CYS A 4 -8.87 -20.34 -1.99
C CYS A 4 -8.15 -19.60 -0.84
N LEU A 5 -7.78 -18.34 -1.06
CA LEU A 5 -7.11 -17.50 -0.06
C LEU A 5 -8.05 -17.09 1.08
N MET A 6 -9.33 -16.90 0.80
CA MET A 6 -10.37 -16.63 1.80
C MET A 6 -10.35 -17.70 2.91
N SER A 7 -10.35 -18.98 2.53
CA SER A 7 -10.28 -20.08 3.50
C SER A 7 -8.94 -20.15 4.23
N LEU A 8 -7.83 -19.88 3.54
CA LEU A 8 -6.49 -19.89 4.14
C LEU A 8 -6.30 -18.77 5.17
N LEU A 9 -6.84 -17.59 4.91
CA LEU A 9 -6.71 -16.39 5.74
C LEU A 9 -7.84 -16.26 6.77
N GLY A 10 -8.80 -17.19 6.79
CA GLY A 10 -9.90 -17.18 7.75
C GLY A 10 -10.86 -15.99 7.60
N VAL A 11 -10.96 -15.43 6.40
CA VAL A 11 -11.87 -14.32 6.08
C VAL A 11 -13.20 -14.89 5.60
N ASP A 12 -14.32 -14.33 6.06
CA ASP A 12 -15.65 -14.69 5.54
C ASP A 12 -16.18 -13.55 4.66
N MET A 13 -16.38 -13.81 3.36
CA MET A 13 -16.89 -12.82 2.42
C MET A 13 -17.89 -13.46 1.44
N PRO A 14 -19.01 -12.78 1.10
CA PRO A 14 -20.02 -13.35 0.20
C PRO A 14 -19.44 -13.73 -1.17
N LEU A 15 -19.77 -14.89 -1.74
CA LEU A 15 -19.28 -15.24 -3.09
C LEU A 15 -20.03 -14.42 -4.16
N VAL A 16 -19.30 -13.71 -5.04
CA VAL A 16 -19.91 -12.96 -6.15
C VAL A 16 -19.46 -13.57 -7.47
N TYR A 17 -20.37 -14.27 -8.12
CA TYR A 17 -20.11 -14.88 -9.42
C TYR A 17 -20.04 -13.80 -10.51
N GLY A 18 -19.03 -13.87 -11.36
CA GLY A 18 -18.85 -12.93 -12.47
C GLY A 18 -18.10 -11.63 -12.13
N GLU A 19 -17.63 -11.44 -10.88
CA GLU A 19 -16.83 -10.25 -10.51
C GLU A 19 -15.42 -10.25 -11.13
N GLY A 20 -14.92 -11.41 -11.55
CA GLY A 20 -13.57 -11.57 -12.09
C GLY A 20 -12.50 -11.70 -10.99
N GLU A 21 -11.29 -12.12 -11.37
CA GLU A 21 -10.25 -12.42 -10.39
C GLU A 21 -9.70 -11.18 -9.67
N ALA A 22 -9.48 -10.08 -10.40
CA ALA A 22 -8.95 -8.85 -9.84
C ALA A 22 -9.90 -8.24 -8.79
N GLU A 23 -11.19 -8.12 -9.09
CA GLU A 23 -12.17 -7.54 -8.17
C GLU A 23 -12.39 -8.42 -6.94
N ALA A 24 -12.47 -9.75 -7.12
CA ALA A 24 -12.55 -10.69 -5.99
C ALA A 24 -11.34 -10.55 -5.06
N PHE A 25 -10.14 -10.35 -5.62
CA PHE A 25 -8.91 -10.20 -4.84
C PHE A 25 -8.83 -8.84 -4.14
N LEU A 26 -9.28 -7.75 -4.77
CA LEU A 26 -9.39 -6.45 -4.12
C LEU A 26 -10.36 -6.49 -2.93
N ARG A 27 -11.50 -7.16 -3.10
CA ARG A 27 -12.49 -7.35 -2.05
C ARG A 27 -11.94 -8.14 -0.87
N LEU A 28 -11.23 -9.24 -1.15
CA LEU A 28 -10.53 -10.02 -0.12
C LEU A 28 -9.56 -9.15 0.68
N GLN A 29 -8.74 -8.33 0.02
CA GLN A 29 -7.83 -7.42 0.72
C GLN A 29 -8.56 -6.38 1.57
N GLY A 30 -9.72 -5.89 1.09
CA GLY A 30 -10.59 -5.01 1.87
C GLY A 30 -11.10 -5.66 3.16
N GLU A 31 -11.57 -6.91 3.09
CA GLU A 31 -12.05 -7.64 4.26
C GLU A 31 -10.91 -7.96 5.25
N ILE A 32 -9.70 -8.25 4.76
CA ILE A 32 -8.51 -8.39 5.61
C ILE A 32 -8.24 -7.07 6.35
N LEU A 33 -8.36 -5.92 5.68
CA LEU A 33 -8.16 -4.60 6.31
C LEU A 33 -9.25 -4.23 7.33
N LEU A 34 -10.43 -4.84 7.26
CA LEU A 34 -11.49 -4.64 8.25
C LEU A 34 -11.32 -5.53 9.47
N THR A 35 -10.72 -6.70 9.30
CA THR A 35 -10.57 -7.72 10.33
C THR A 35 -9.19 -7.75 10.97
N SER A 36 -8.18 -7.17 10.32
CA SER A 36 -6.78 -7.14 10.73
C SER A 36 -6.19 -5.73 10.66
N THR A 37 -5.42 -5.37 11.68
CA THR A 37 -4.59 -4.16 11.71
C THR A 37 -3.18 -4.41 11.15
N ASP A 38 -2.91 -5.61 10.64
CA ASP A 38 -1.60 -5.93 10.07
C ASP A 38 -1.37 -5.20 8.75
N THR A 39 -0.34 -4.37 8.76
CA THR A 39 0.06 -3.51 7.65
C THR A 39 0.88 -4.26 6.60
N SER A 40 1.30 -5.50 6.89
CA SER A 40 2.07 -6.36 5.98
C SER A 40 1.35 -6.62 4.65
N ILE A 41 0.03 -6.47 4.60
CA ILE A 41 -0.76 -6.53 3.36
C ILE A 41 -0.33 -5.49 2.31
N PHE A 42 0.29 -4.39 2.73
CA PHE A 42 0.84 -3.37 1.81
C PHE A 42 2.24 -3.72 1.29
N ALA A 43 2.87 -4.78 1.79
CA ALA A 43 4.23 -5.19 1.46
C ALA A 43 4.34 -6.02 0.17
N TRP A 44 3.63 -5.61 -0.89
CA TRP A 44 3.74 -6.17 -2.23
C TRP A 44 4.68 -5.34 -3.12
N ALA A 45 5.17 -5.94 -4.20
CA ALA A 45 6.03 -5.28 -5.19
C ALA A 45 5.31 -5.14 -6.54
N ILE A 46 5.64 -4.08 -7.28
CA ILE A 46 5.13 -3.89 -8.65
C ILE A 46 5.94 -4.82 -9.55
N PRO A 47 5.33 -5.85 -10.17
CA PRO A 47 6.04 -6.73 -11.09
C PRO A 47 6.48 -5.95 -12.33
N ALA A 48 7.63 -6.30 -12.91
CA ALA A 48 8.13 -5.68 -14.14
C ALA A 48 7.17 -5.85 -15.34
N SER A 49 6.25 -6.82 -15.28
CA SER A 49 5.19 -7.04 -16.27
C SER A 49 4.09 -5.99 -16.23
N HIS A 50 3.98 -5.21 -15.15
CA HIS A 50 2.97 -4.17 -15.03
C HIS A 50 3.55 -2.83 -15.50
N SER A 51 2.94 -2.24 -16.53
CA SER A 51 3.44 -1.04 -17.22
C SER A 51 2.95 0.28 -16.62
N HIS A 52 2.06 0.24 -15.62
CA HIS A 52 1.51 1.46 -15.04
C HIS A 52 2.52 2.13 -14.12
N ALA A 53 2.62 3.46 -14.22
CA ALA A 53 3.47 4.27 -13.35
C ALA A 53 2.88 4.45 -11.93
N TYR A 54 1.58 4.22 -11.78
CA TYR A 54 0.82 4.53 -10.57
C TYR A 54 -0.11 3.37 -10.22
N TYR A 55 -0.21 3.06 -8.93
CA TYR A 55 -1.07 2.00 -8.41
C TYR A 55 -1.91 2.48 -7.24
N GLY A 56 -2.95 1.72 -6.91
CA GLY A 56 -3.65 1.88 -5.64
C GLY A 56 -2.82 1.35 -4.47
N LEU A 57 -3.37 1.45 -3.26
CA LEU A 57 -2.70 0.91 -2.07
C LEU A 57 -2.72 -0.62 -2.06
N LEU A 58 -3.84 -1.21 -2.49
CA LEU A 58 -4.03 -2.65 -2.59
C LEU A 58 -3.40 -3.19 -3.87
N ALA A 59 -2.93 -4.44 -3.80
CA ALA A 59 -2.33 -5.12 -4.93
C ALA A 59 -3.39 -5.48 -5.98
N PRO A 60 -3.15 -5.24 -7.28
CA PRO A 60 -4.08 -5.62 -8.34
C PRO A 60 -4.17 -7.14 -8.56
N SER A 61 -3.14 -7.90 -8.15
CA SER A 61 -3.08 -9.35 -8.32
C SER A 61 -2.22 -10.00 -7.23
N VAL A 62 -2.44 -11.30 -7.00
CA VAL A 62 -1.62 -12.14 -6.10
C VAL A 62 -0.17 -12.18 -6.57
N GLU A 63 0.10 -12.04 -7.87
CA GLU A 63 1.47 -12.03 -8.44
C GLU A 63 2.35 -10.92 -7.83
N CYS A 64 1.76 -9.81 -7.39
CA CYS A 64 2.49 -8.73 -6.72
C CYS A 64 3.13 -9.17 -5.41
N PHE A 65 2.68 -10.29 -4.83
CA PHE A 65 3.23 -10.87 -3.60
C PHE A 65 4.26 -11.99 -3.87
N ALA A 66 4.58 -12.31 -5.13
CA ALA A 66 5.51 -13.41 -5.44
C ALA A 66 6.90 -13.25 -4.78
N ASN A 67 7.33 -12.00 -4.55
CA ASN A 67 8.60 -11.67 -3.90
C ASN A 67 8.45 -11.18 -2.45
N SER A 68 7.26 -11.34 -1.86
CA SER A 68 6.92 -10.90 -0.50
C SER A 68 7.13 -12.02 0.53
N HIS A 69 8.24 -12.75 0.42
CA HIS A 69 8.64 -13.76 1.40
C HIS A 69 9.51 -13.14 2.51
N GLU A 70 9.57 -13.81 3.67
CA GLU A 70 10.37 -13.40 4.85
C GLU A 70 10.03 -12.00 5.36
N ILE A 71 8.74 -11.71 5.45
CA ILE A 71 8.22 -10.49 6.07
C ILE A 71 7.81 -10.83 7.49
N ASP A 72 8.55 -10.29 8.46
CA ASP A 72 8.20 -10.39 9.87
C ASP A 72 7.32 -9.19 10.24
N PRO A 73 6.15 -9.40 10.88
CA PRO A 73 5.34 -8.30 11.38
C PRO A 73 6.14 -7.56 12.46
N GLY A 74 6.18 -6.24 12.37
CA GLY A 74 6.90 -5.43 13.34
C GLY A 74 6.25 -5.55 14.72
N SER A 75 7.07 -5.61 15.76
CA SER A 75 6.62 -5.78 17.16
C SER A 75 5.83 -4.60 17.74
N ARG A 76 5.70 -3.49 17.00
CA ARG A 76 5.01 -2.27 17.43
C ARG A 76 3.70 -2.10 16.67
N GLU A 77 2.57 -2.21 17.36
CA GLU A 77 1.29 -1.81 16.79
C GLU A 77 1.35 -0.35 16.31
N VAL A 78 1.30 -0.17 14.99
CA VAL A 78 1.06 1.15 14.40
C VAL A 78 -0.45 1.30 14.27
N PRO A 79 -1.07 2.33 14.84
CA PRO A 79 -2.51 2.52 14.75
C PRO A 79 -2.88 2.84 13.29
N ILE A 80 -3.26 1.82 12.53
CA ILE A 80 -4.02 1.98 11.30
C ILE A 80 -5.49 1.95 11.69
N ILE A 81 -6.16 3.08 11.49
CA ILE A 81 -7.62 3.10 11.44
C ILE A 81 -7.98 3.08 9.96
N SER A 82 -8.30 1.89 9.47
CA SER A 82 -9.07 1.69 8.24
C SER A 82 -10.53 1.95 8.61
N GLU A 83 -11.05 3.13 8.27
CA GLU A 83 -12.50 3.28 8.23
C GLU A 83 -12.98 2.59 6.95
N PRO A 84 -13.98 1.70 7.01
CA PRO A 84 -14.59 1.19 5.79
C PRO A 84 -15.06 2.37 4.98
N CYS A 85 -14.43 2.61 3.83
CA CYS A 85 -15.06 3.42 2.81
C CYS A 85 -16.20 2.56 2.26
N MET A 86 -17.37 2.61 2.91
CA MET A 86 -18.57 1.91 2.47
C MET A 86 -18.92 2.44 1.08
N TYR A 87 -18.52 1.71 0.03
CA TYR A 87 -19.16 1.47 -1.27
C TYR A 87 -18.12 0.75 -2.16
N PRO A 88 -18.53 -0.16 -3.05
CA PRO A 88 -17.58 -0.91 -3.87
C PRO A 88 -16.82 0.05 -4.79
N MET A 89 -15.48 -0.01 -4.75
CA MET A 89 -14.58 0.49 -5.79
C MET A 89 -14.58 2.01 -6.09
N ARG A 90 -14.28 2.87 -5.11
CA ARG A 90 -13.94 4.29 -5.42
C ARG A 90 -12.65 4.83 -4.78
N GLY A 91 -11.98 4.03 -3.96
CA GLY A 91 -10.74 4.38 -3.27
C GLY A 91 -10.71 3.83 -1.85
N LEU A 92 -9.57 3.99 -1.19
CA LEU A 92 -9.34 3.53 0.18
C LEU A 92 -9.05 4.74 1.07
N CYS A 93 -9.87 4.97 2.10
CA CYS A 93 -9.57 5.93 3.14
C CYS A 93 -8.86 5.21 4.29
N ILE A 94 -7.62 5.60 4.57
CA ILE A 94 -6.80 4.94 5.57
C ILE A 94 -5.95 5.96 6.32
N SER A 95 -5.75 5.71 7.61
CA SER A 95 -4.80 6.48 8.42
C SER A 95 -3.44 5.82 8.40
N LEU A 96 -2.42 6.50 7.87
CA LEU A 96 -1.05 6.00 7.79
C LEU A 96 -0.08 6.96 8.47
N SER A 97 0.93 6.41 9.14
CA SER A 97 2.07 7.19 9.61
C SER A 97 2.97 7.52 8.43
N MET A 98 2.93 8.78 8.00
CA MET A 98 3.63 9.25 6.81
C MET A 98 4.61 10.37 7.13
N ARG A 99 5.54 10.54 6.21
CA ARG A 99 6.54 11.61 6.19
C ARG A 99 6.70 12.12 4.78
N GLU A 100 6.80 13.43 4.63
CA GLU A 100 7.13 14.07 3.36
C GLU A 100 8.61 13.88 3.05
N ILE A 101 8.93 13.40 1.84
CA ILE A 101 10.30 13.26 1.35
C ILE A 101 10.63 14.41 0.39
N GLY A 102 9.67 14.82 -0.44
CA GLY A 102 9.84 15.94 -1.36
C GLY A 102 8.50 16.44 -1.89
N GLU A 103 8.56 17.36 -2.85
CA GLU A 103 7.37 18.02 -3.41
C GLU A 103 6.39 16.98 -3.95
N HIS A 104 5.25 16.83 -3.27
CA HIS A 104 4.21 15.81 -3.53
C HIS A 104 4.59 14.36 -3.19
N TYR A 105 5.81 14.05 -2.77
CA TYR A 105 6.23 12.68 -2.45
C TYR A 105 6.27 12.43 -0.94
N TYR A 106 5.56 11.39 -0.54
CA TYR A 106 5.46 10.93 0.83
C TYR A 106 5.93 9.49 0.93
N THR A 107 6.43 9.12 2.11
CA THR A 107 6.63 7.73 2.47
C THR A 107 5.74 7.38 3.65
N ALA A 108 5.13 6.21 3.61
CA ALA A 108 4.40 5.67 4.75
C ALA A 108 5.16 4.47 5.33
N HIS A 109 5.24 4.44 6.65
CA HIS A 109 5.83 3.33 7.38
C HIS A 109 4.87 2.13 7.35
N ILE A 110 5.38 0.98 6.90
CA ILE A 110 4.71 -0.30 7.09
C ILE A 110 5.31 -0.91 8.35
N ASN A 111 4.48 -1.36 9.28
CA ASN A 111 4.92 -2.11 10.45
C ASN A 111 5.28 -3.55 10.07
N ALA A 112 6.21 -3.70 9.14
CA ALA A 112 6.70 -4.98 8.66
C ALA A 112 8.18 -4.81 8.26
N THR A 113 8.99 -5.81 8.59
CA THR A 113 10.41 -5.84 8.25
C THR A 113 10.66 -6.99 7.30
N SER A 114 11.37 -6.73 6.20
CA SER A 114 11.83 -7.81 5.33
C SER A 114 13.21 -8.28 5.78
N ARG A 115 13.39 -9.61 5.86
CA ARG A 115 14.69 -10.24 6.14
C ARG A 115 15.51 -10.48 4.88
N ARG A 116 15.20 -9.81 3.76
CA ARG A 116 15.96 -9.95 2.52
C ARG A 116 17.36 -9.36 2.69
N ILE A 117 18.30 -10.22 3.09
CA ILE A 117 19.71 -9.91 3.30
C ILE A 117 20.47 -10.20 2.00
N GLU A 118 20.99 -9.15 1.36
CA GLU A 118 22.33 -9.17 0.78
C GLU A 118 23.00 -7.86 1.25
N ASP A 119 24.08 -8.02 2.00
CA ASP A 119 24.93 -7.01 2.62
C ASP A 119 24.56 -6.54 4.04
N TYR A 120 25.56 -6.68 4.93
CA TYR A 120 25.58 -6.32 6.35
C TYR A 120 24.73 -5.07 6.69
N ASN A 121 23.92 -5.16 7.75
CA ASN A 121 23.18 -4.08 8.43
C ASN A 121 21.83 -3.57 7.87
N SER A 122 21.21 -4.19 6.87
CA SER A 122 19.99 -3.63 6.24
C SER A 122 18.70 -4.42 6.45
N SER A 123 18.39 -4.89 7.66
CA SER A 123 17.00 -5.22 8.03
C SER A 123 16.22 -3.92 8.24
N GLY A 124 15.90 -3.24 7.13
CA GLY A 124 15.21 -1.96 7.15
C GLY A 124 13.69 -2.12 7.32
N PRO A 125 13.00 -1.16 7.96
CA PRO A 125 11.54 -1.12 7.93
C PRO A 125 11.05 -1.00 6.49
N LEU A 126 10.04 -1.78 6.12
CA LEU A 126 9.40 -1.63 4.83
C LEU A 126 8.64 -0.32 4.79
N ALA A 127 8.79 0.40 3.69
CA ALA A 127 8.08 1.65 3.48
C ALA A 127 7.44 1.64 2.09
N ILE A 128 6.23 2.18 2.01
CA ILE A 128 5.61 2.47 0.72
C ILE A 128 5.89 3.93 0.34
N TYR A 129 5.94 4.18 -0.96
CA TYR A 129 6.08 5.52 -1.52
C TYR A 129 4.77 5.95 -2.15
N LEU A 130 4.34 7.15 -1.79
CA LEU A 130 3.06 7.71 -2.16
C LEU A 130 3.29 9.06 -2.86
N LEU A 131 2.67 9.24 -4.02
CA LEU A 131 2.57 10.52 -4.70
C LEU A 131 1.23 11.15 -4.37
N HIS A 132 1.26 12.34 -3.78
CA HIS A 132 0.10 13.18 -3.53
C HIS A 132 -0.30 13.92 -4.81
N VAL A 133 -1.58 13.88 -5.13
CA VAL A 133 -2.16 14.62 -6.25
C VAL A 133 -3.33 15.43 -5.71
N GLY A 134 -3.12 16.74 -5.65
CA GLY A 134 -4.08 17.71 -5.16
C GLY A 134 -3.65 19.13 -5.50
N LYS A 135 -4.59 20.08 -5.51
CA LYS A 135 -4.30 21.50 -5.81
C LYS A 135 -3.46 22.18 -4.71
N GLU A 136 -3.51 21.67 -3.49
CA GLU A 136 -2.73 22.14 -2.35
C GLU A 136 -1.79 21.01 -1.92
N PRO A 137 -0.53 21.27 -1.52
CA PRO A 137 0.42 20.23 -1.10
C PRO A 137 0.10 19.63 0.28
N THR A 138 -1.15 19.74 0.75
CA THR A 138 -1.56 19.22 2.05
C THR A 138 -2.10 17.79 1.93
N PRO A 139 -1.63 16.85 2.77
CA PRO A 139 -2.06 15.45 2.70
C PRO A 139 -3.54 15.24 3.04
N SER A 140 -4.18 16.23 3.66
CA SER A 140 -5.61 16.24 3.98
C SER A 140 -6.53 16.58 2.80
N ARG A 141 -5.99 17.15 1.71
CA ARG A 141 -6.76 17.58 0.52
C ARG A 141 -6.14 17.03 -0.75
N GLY A 142 -6.79 16.02 -1.34
CA GLY A 142 -6.33 15.34 -2.54
C GLY A 142 -6.35 13.83 -2.36
N TYR A 143 -5.76 13.13 -3.33
CA TYR A 143 -5.63 11.68 -3.32
C TYR A 143 -4.18 11.26 -3.51
N PHE A 144 -3.87 10.03 -3.14
CA PHE A 144 -2.54 9.46 -3.26
C PHE A 144 -2.52 8.31 -4.24
N TYR A 145 -1.37 8.12 -4.87
CA TYR A 145 -1.02 6.94 -5.63
C TYR A 145 0.22 6.27 -5.06
N ARG A 146 0.24 4.95 -5.07
CA ARG A 146 1.48 4.20 -4.81
C ARG A 146 2.39 4.28 -6.03
N VAL A 147 3.66 4.54 -5.76
CA VAL A 147 4.72 4.64 -6.77
C VAL A 147 5.80 3.60 -6.45
N GLY A 148 6.31 2.94 -7.48
CA GLY A 148 7.45 2.04 -7.34
C GLY A 148 8.75 2.79 -7.05
N PHE A 149 9.66 2.19 -6.29
CA PHE A 149 10.94 2.83 -5.96
C PHE A 149 11.73 3.23 -7.21
N ASP A 150 11.68 2.42 -8.26
CA ASP A 150 12.37 2.69 -9.53
C ASP A 150 11.74 3.84 -10.33
N SER A 151 10.45 4.11 -10.10
CA SER A 151 9.73 5.22 -10.75
C SER A 151 9.93 6.56 -10.03
N LEU A 152 10.57 6.57 -8.85
CA LEU A 152 10.86 7.80 -8.12
C LEU A 152 12.00 8.60 -8.76
N PRO A 153 11.93 9.94 -8.76
CA PRO A 153 13.06 10.78 -9.17
C PRO A 153 14.34 10.47 -8.37
N ALA A 154 15.51 10.58 -9.02
CA ALA A 154 16.79 10.26 -8.39
C ALA A 154 17.09 11.07 -7.11
N SER A 155 16.58 12.31 -7.02
CA SER A 155 16.64 13.15 -5.81
C SER A 155 15.88 12.52 -4.65
N ILE A 156 14.64 12.09 -4.89
CA ILE A 156 13.75 11.47 -3.92
C ILE A 156 14.29 10.10 -3.49
N ARG A 157 14.83 9.30 -4.42
CA ARG A 157 15.45 8.00 -4.09
C ARG A 157 16.61 8.16 -3.11
N ARG A 158 17.50 9.12 -3.32
CA ARG A 158 18.62 9.38 -2.41
C ARG A 158 18.14 9.78 -1.02
N GLN A 159 17.12 10.64 -0.95
CA GLN A 159 16.50 11.03 0.32
C GLN A 159 15.82 9.83 1.00
N ALA A 160 15.08 9.01 0.26
CA ALA A 160 14.44 7.81 0.79
C ALA A 160 15.44 6.85 1.45
N THR A 161 16.57 6.57 0.78
CA THR A 161 17.63 5.69 1.31
C THR A 161 18.37 6.34 2.49
N ALA A 162 18.62 7.65 2.46
CA ALA A 162 19.31 8.36 3.54
C ALA A 162 18.48 8.45 4.84
N THR A 163 17.15 8.38 4.73
CA THR A 163 16.23 8.63 5.85
C THR A 163 15.75 7.34 6.55
N GLY A 164 16.47 6.22 6.34
CA GLY A 164 16.33 4.99 7.14
C GLY A 164 16.90 5.10 8.57
N SER A 165 17.49 6.24 8.93
CA SER A 165 17.98 6.53 10.28
C SER A 165 16.83 6.99 11.20
N GLU A 166 16.68 6.32 12.34
CA GLU A 166 15.57 6.32 13.32
C GLU A 166 15.12 7.67 13.93
N LYS A 167 15.59 8.81 13.43
CA LYS A 167 15.32 10.15 14.00
C LYS A 167 14.27 11.00 13.27
N ALA A 168 13.58 10.45 12.29
CA ALA A 168 12.57 11.21 11.55
C ALA A 168 11.21 11.18 12.24
N SER A 169 10.57 12.35 12.39
CA SER A 169 9.23 12.47 12.96
C SER A 169 8.16 11.99 11.99
N TRP A 170 7.56 10.84 12.29
CA TRP A 170 6.39 10.32 11.59
C TRP A 170 5.14 11.03 12.09
N LYS A 171 4.24 11.39 11.18
CA LYS A 171 2.94 11.99 11.52
C LYS A 171 1.82 11.13 10.97
N LEU A 172 0.78 10.94 11.78
CA LEU A 172 -0.40 10.20 11.35
C LEU A 172 -1.25 11.10 10.45
N TYR A 173 -1.52 10.65 9.22
CA TYR A 173 -2.39 11.34 8.28
C TYR A 173 -3.51 10.41 7.85
N LYS A 174 -4.74 10.93 7.84
CA LYS A 174 -5.88 10.30 7.17
C LYS A 174 -5.82 10.70 5.69
N ILE A 175 -5.62 9.71 4.84
CA ILE A 175 -5.44 9.92 3.40
C ILE A 175 -6.50 9.16 2.60
N TYR A 176 -6.73 9.64 1.38
CA TYR A 176 -7.51 8.94 0.37
C TYR A 176 -6.55 8.40 -0.69
N VAL A 177 -6.53 7.09 -0.89
CA VAL A 177 -5.74 6.46 -1.95
C VAL A 177 -6.68 6.05 -3.06
N ALA A 178 -6.44 6.53 -4.27
CA ALA A 178 -7.22 6.13 -5.43
C ALA A 178 -6.91 4.66 -5.75
N GLN A 179 -7.95 3.86 -5.98
CA GLN A 179 -7.79 2.46 -6.37
C GLN A 179 -8.05 2.33 -7.87
N TRP A 180 -7.40 1.34 -8.50
CA TRP A 180 -7.62 1.04 -9.92
C TRP A 180 -8.62 -0.10 -10.02
N ASN A 181 -9.51 -0.05 -11.02
CA ASN A 181 -10.39 -1.17 -11.33
C ASN A 181 -9.64 -2.23 -12.15
N ALA A 182 -10.25 -3.41 -12.33
CA ALA A 182 -9.72 -4.50 -13.15
C ALA A 182 -9.34 -4.11 -14.60
N SER A 183 -9.84 -3.00 -15.12
CA SER A 183 -9.47 -2.47 -16.45
C SER A 183 -8.24 -1.57 -16.45
N GLY A 184 -7.57 -1.37 -15.31
CA GLY A 184 -6.42 -0.49 -15.26
C GLY A 184 -6.80 0.96 -15.57
N ILE A 185 -7.97 1.40 -15.13
CA ILE A 185 -8.40 2.80 -15.20
C ILE A 185 -8.43 3.32 -13.75
N PRO A 186 -7.84 4.50 -13.47
CA PRO A 186 -7.93 5.09 -12.15
C PRO A 186 -9.40 5.40 -11.86
N LEU A 187 -9.92 4.88 -10.75
CA LEU A 187 -11.27 5.26 -10.33
C LEU A 187 -11.24 6.76 -10.00
N PRO A 188 -12.15 7.58 -10.57
CA PRO A 188 -12.15 9.01 -10.31
C PRO A 188 -12.38 9.25 -8.82
N ALA A 189 -11.35 9.77 -8.14
CA ALA A 189 -11.49 10.38 -6.84
C ALA A 189 -12.17 11.74 -7.07
N ILE A 190 -13.46 11.83 -6.73
CA ILE A 190 -14.26 13.07 -6.83
C ILE A 190 -13.70 14.11 -5.86
#